data_AF-A0A0G0VV84-F1
#
_entry.id   AF-A0A0G0VV84-F1
#
_cell.length_a   1.000
_cell.length_b   1.000
_cell.length_c   1.000
_cell.angle_alpha   90.00
_cell.angle_beta   90.00
_cell.angle_gamma   90.00
#
_symmetry.space_group_name_H-M   'P 1'
#
loop_
_entity.id
_entity.type
_entity.pdbx_description
1 polymer ?
#
loop_
_entity_poly.entity_id
_entity_poly.type
_entity_poly.pdbx_seq_one_letter_code
_entity_poly.pdbx_strand_id
1 'polypeptide(L)'
;MTIVLLINFFLGDYLFFLKSKAEKPKFGKPVARIGEFSVDLKGQVRRVGESENLPQIVVLTEPLFGNERIENYEFNKILFILDRAEKSELDVEKIAVYNKERIDFYLKNGIMVTVNSELDADYFISSLQIMLSRFKIEGKVPASIDYRFNKPVVKF
;
A
#
# COMPACT_ATOMS: atom_id res chain seq x y z
N MET A 1 22.69 -49.87 -21.92
CA MET A 1 21.57 -48.91 -21.91
C MET A 1 21.16 -48.68 -20.46
N THR A 2 21.95 -47.93 -19.67
CA THR A 2 21.79 -47.90 -18.19
C THR A 2 22.18 -46.54 -17.55
N ILE A 3 22.52 -45.53 -18.35
CA ILE A 3 23.07 -44.25 -17.83
C ILE A 3 21.96 -43.17 -17.65
N VAL A 4 20.79 -43.34 -18.27
CA VAL A 4 19.74 -42.31 -18.29
C VAL A 4 18.89 -42.26 -17.01
N LEU A 5 18.89 -43.33 -16.19
CA LEU A 5 18.04 -43.39 -14.98
C LEU A 5 18.64 -42.71 -13.74
N LEU A 6 19.96 -42.53 -13.66
CA LEU A 6 20.63 -41.94 -12.49
C LEU A 6 20.56 -40.41 -12.45
N ILE A 7 20.44 -39.74 -13.60
CA ILE A 7 20.40 -38.27 -13.69
C ILE A 7 19.05 -37.71 -13.20
N ASN A 8 17.95 -38.43 -13.41
CA ASN A 8 16.62 -38.00 -12.98
C ASN A 8 16.40 -38.05 -11.46
N PHE A 9 17.07 -38.97 -10.75
CA PHE A 9 16.94 -39.08 -9.29
C PHE A 9 17.67 -37.95 -8.56
N PHE A 10 18.88 -37.58 -9.02
CA PHE A 10 19.66 -36.49 -8.41
C PHE A 10 19.09 -35.09 -8.67
N LEU A 11 18.45 -34.85 -9.83
CA LEU A 11 17.82 -33.55 -10.10
C LEU A 11 16.60 -33.29 -9.22
N GLY A 12 15.80 -34.33 -8.94
CA GLY A 12 14.60 -34.23 -8.11
C GLY A 12 14.92 -33.85 -6.66
N ASP A 13 15.91 -34.52 -6.05
CA ASP A 13 16.33 -34.25 -4.68
C ASP A 13 17.05 -32.90 -4.54
N TYR A 14 17.82 -32.48 -5.56
CA TYR A 14 18.47 -31.17 -5.55
C TYR A 14 17.47 -30.02 -5.70
N LEU A 15 16.43 -30.18 -6.54
CA LEU A 15 15.34 -29.21 -6.66
C LEU A 15 14.49 -29.16 -5.37
N PHE A 16 14.25 -30.30 -4.72
CA PHE A 16 13.57 -30.34 -3.42
C PHE A 16 14.42 -29.67 -2.32
N PHE A 17 15.73 -29.90 -2.30
CA PHE A 17 16.66 -29.26 -1.38
C PHE A 17 16.74 -27.74 -1.59
N LEU A 18 16.81 -27.27 -2.84
CA LEU A 18 16.77 -25.83 -3.16
C LEU A 18 15.44 -25.19 -2.76
N LYS A 19 14.31 -25.89 -2.96
CA LYS A 19 12.98 -25.42 -2.53
C LYS A 19 12.82 -25.38 -1.01
N SER A 20 13.50 -26.28 -0.28
CA SER A 20 13.52 -26.31 1.20
C SER A 20 14.37 -25.21 1.84
N LYS A 21 15.35 -24.65 1.09
CA LYS A 21 16.23 -23.55 1.51
C LYS A 21 15.75 -22.17 1.06
N ALA A 22 14.64 -22.07 0.34
CA ALA A 22 14.03 -20.77 0.06
C ALA A 22 13.56 -20.16 1.38
N GLU A 23 14.38 -19.25 1.91
CA GLU A 23 14.11 -18.50 3.13
C GLU A 23 12.74 -17.84 2.96
N LYS A 24 11.78 -18.15 3.86
CA LYS A 24 10.46 -17.53 3.80
C LYS A 24 10.66 -16.01 3.76
N PRO A 25 10.01 -15.29 2.83
CA PRO A 25 10.19 -13.85 2.75
C PRO A 25 9.88 -13.25 4.12
N LYS A 26 10.83 -12.47 4.62
CA LYS A 26 10.72 -11.85 5.94
C LYS A 26 9.79 -10.65 5.84
N PHE A 27 8.73 -10.65 6.65
CA PHE A 27 7.81 -9.53 6.78
C PHE A 27 8.56 -8.28 7.28
N GLY A 28 8.38 -7.16 6.59
CA GLY A 28 9.02 -5.88 6.87
C GLY A 28 8.28 -5.03 7.90
N LYS A 29 8.56 -3.73 7.93
CA LYS A 29 7.77 -2.76 8.71
C LYS A 29 6.35 -2.71 8.12
N PRO A 30 5.29 -2.89 8.94
CA PRO A 30 3.92 -2.76 8.45
C PRO A 30 3.62 -1.29 8.08
N VAL A 31 2.87 -1.10 7.00
CA VAL A 31 2.54 0.22 6.42
C VAL A 31 1.04 0.49 6.50
N ALA A 32 0.21 -0.55 6.36
CA ALA A 32 -1.23 -0.42 6.33
C ALA A 32 -1.91 -1.66 6.90
N ARG A 33 -3.22 -1.55 7.13
CA ARG A 33 -4.09 -2.67 7.48
C ARG A 33 -5.21 -2.88 6.44
N ILE A 34 -5.56 -4.12 6.16
CA ILE A 34 -6.73 -4.55 5.39
C ILE A 34 -7.50 -5.57 6.22
N GLY A 35 -8.66 -5.19 6.73
CA GLY A 35 -9.41 -6.05 7.67
C GLY A 35 -8.55 -6.44 8.88
N GLU A 36 -8.38 -7.73 9.10
CA GLU A 36 -7.57 -8.30 10.20
C GLU A 36 -6.08 -8.49 9.86
N PHE A 37 -5.64 -8.00 8.70
CA PHE A 37 -4.27 -8.19 8.21
C PHE A 37 -3.49 -6.88 8.11
N SER A 38 -2.21 -6.92 8.45
CA SER A 38 -1.25 -5.85 8.16
C SER A 38 -0.38 -6.22 6.96
N VAL A 39 0.03 -5.19 6.22
CA VAL A 39 0.79 -5.32 4.99
C VAL A 39 2.05 -4.44 5.02
N ASP A 40 3.17 -4.98 4.55
CA ASP A 40 4.43 -4.24 4.41
C ASP A 40 4.62 -3.62 3.02
N LEU A 41 5.68 -2.83 2.83
CA LEU A 41 6.01 -2.20 1.53
C LEU A 41 6.25 -3.19 0.37
N LYS A 42 6.51 -4.47 0.66
CA LYS A 42 6.73 -5.51 -0.35
C LYS A 42 5.44 -6.24 -0.71
N GLY A 43 4.32 -5.84 -0.11
CA GLY A 43 3.01 -6.48 -0.27
C GLY A 43 2.85 -7.75 0.56
N GLN A 44 3.77 -8.08 1.47
CA GLN A 44 3.63 -9.26 2.33
C GLN A 44 2.56 -9.01 3.38
N VAL A 45 1.78 -10.04 3.68
CA VAL A 45 0.61 -9.97 4.56
C VAL A 45 0.83 -10.81 5.82
N ARG A 46 0.46 -10.28 6.98
CA ARG A 46 0.33 -11.04 8.24
C ARG A 46 -0.89 -10.60 9.03
N ARG A 47 -1.27 -11.33 10.07
CA ARG A 47 -2.31 -10.86 10.99
C ARG A 47 -1.85 -9.62 11.75
N VAL A 48 -2.76 -8.67 11.91
CA VAL A 48 -2.55 -7.43 12.69
C VAL A 48 -2.16 -7.79 14.13
N GLY A 49 -1.16 -7.10 14.67
CA GLY A 49 -0.83 -7.15 16.10
C GLY A 49 -1.73 -6.23 16.93
N GLU A 50 -1.96 -6.56 18.19
CA GLU A 50 -2.90 -5.84 19.08
C GLU A 50 -2.63 -4.33 19.22
N SER A 51 -1.37 -3.91 19.09
CA SER A 51 -0.95 -2.51 19.29
C SER A 51 -0.66 -1.74 17.99
N GLU A 52 -1.03 -2.28 16.83
CA GLU A 52 -0.74 -1.67 15.54
C GLU A 52 -1.77 -0.59 15.16
N ASN A 53 -1.38 0.68 15.28
CA ASN A 53 -2.15 1.80 14.77
C ASN A 53 -1.71 2.13 13.33
N LEU A 54 -2.38 1.52 12.35
CA LEU A 54 -2.04 1.61 10.92
C LEU A 54 -3.20 2.21 10.11
N PRO A 55 -2.90 2.95 9.02
CA PRO A 55 -3.92 3.40 8.09
C PRO A 55 -4.70 2.23 7.49
N GLN A 56 -6.02 2.35 7.41
CA GLN A 56 -6.88 1.30 6.88
C GLN A 56 -7.04 1.42 5.36
N ILE A 57 -6.74 0.37 4.62
CA ILE A 57 -7.10 0.25 3.21
C ILE A 57 -8.40 -0.54 3.12
N VAL A 58 -9.42 0.08 2.54
CA VAL A 58 -10.70 -0.55 2.17
C VAL A 58 -10.70 -0.72 0.66
N VAL A 59 -10.60 -1.96 0.22
CA VAL A 59 -10.52 -2.34 -1.18
C VAL A 59 -11.32 -3.61 -1.41
N LEU A 60 -11.95 -3.72 -2.58
CA LEU A 60 -12.50 -5.00 -3.04
C LEU A 60 -11.34 -5.88 -3.48
N THR A 61 -11.03 -6.90 -2.70
CA THR A 61 -9.96 -7.86 -2.96
C THR A 61 -10.47 -9.27 -2.72
N GLU A 62 -9.80 -10.25 -3.32
CA GLU A 62 -9.92 -11.65 -2.90
C GLU A 62 -9.57 -11.79 -1.41
N PRO A 63 -10.13 -12.78 -0.70
CA PRO A 63 -9.78 -13.05 0.68
C PRO A 63 -8.27 -13.19 0.86
N LEU A 64 -7.73 -12.46 1.84
CA LEU A 64 -6.30 -12.53 2.17
C LEU A 64 -6.03 -13.66 3.15
N PHE A 65 -4.93 -14.37 2.94
CA PHE A 65 -4.41 -15.35 3.90
C PHE A 65 -3.05 -14.91 4.45
N GLY A 66 -2.72 -15.38 5.66
CA GLY A 66 -1.46 -15.02 6.31
C GLY A 66 -0.24 -15.57 5.56
N ASN A 67 0.82 -14.76 5.46
CA ASN A 67 2.07 -15.02 4.72
C ASN A 67 1.93 -15.01 3.18
N GLU A 68 0.82 -14.50 2.66
CA GLU A 68 0.68 -14.23 1.23
C GLU A 68 1.37 -12.92 0.85
N ARG A 69 1.56 -12.75 -0.46
CA ARG A 69 2.05 -11.51 -1.06
C ARG A 69 1.02 -10.99 -2.07
N ILE A 70 0.65 -9.73 -1.92
CA ILE A 70 -0.21 -9.04 -2.88
C ILE A 70 0.64 -8.59 -4.07
N GLU A 71 0.45 -9.23 -5.22
CA GLU A 71 1.16 -8.92 -6.46
C GLU A 71 0.32 -8.01 -7.39
N ASN A 72 -0.14 -6.89 -6.86
CA ASN A 72 -0.92 -5.90 -7.61
C ASN A 72 -0.17 -4.57 -7.69
N TYR A 73 0.10 -4.11 -8.92
CA TYR A 73 0.86 -2.87 -9.17
C TYR A 73 0.20 -1.64 -8.54
N GLU A 74 -1.11 -1.47 -8.73
CA GLU A 74 -1.87 -0.34 -8.19
C GLU A 74 -1.86 -0.35 -6.66
N PHE A 75 -1.97 -1.55 -6.07
CA PHE A 75 -1.90 -1.75 -4.64
C PHE A 75 -0.52 -1.36 -4.08
N ASN A 76 0.56 -1.81 -4.73
CA ASN A 76 1.93 -1.44 -4.34
C ASN A 76 2.16 0.07 -4.45
N LYS A 77 1.52 0.74 -5.42
CA LYS A 77 1.56 2.20 -5.53
C LYS A 77 0.89 2.88 -4.33
N ILE A 78 -0.25 2.36 -3.86
CA ILE A 78 -0.91 2.85 -2.63
C ILE A 78 -0.01 2.69 -1.41
N LEU A 79 0.65 1.54 -1.26
CA LEU A 79 1.59 1.32 -0.16
C LEU A 79 2.76 2.31 -0.20
N PHE A 80 3.28 2.59 -1.40
CA PHE A 80 4.32 3.58 -1.60
C PHE A 80 3.85 4.98 -1.24
N ILE A 81 2.63 5.39 -1.64
CA ILE A 81 2.04 6.67 -1.25
C ILE A 81 1.92 6.77 0.27
N LEU A 82 1.48 5.71 0.96
CA LEU A 82 1.38 5.69 2.41
C LEU A 82 2.73 5.84 3.11
N ASP A 83 3.77 5.14 2.64
CA ASP A 83 5.13 5.28 3.18
C ASP A 83 5.68 6.71 2.97
N ARG A 84 5.39 7.33 1.82
CA ARG A 84 5.74 8.74 1.57
C ARG A 84 4.94 9.69 2.45
N ALA A 85 3.64 9.45 2.64
CA ALA A 85 2.78 10.24 3.52
C ALA A 85 3.28 10.20 4.96
N GLU A 86 3.65 9.02 5.49
CA GLU A 86 4.22 8.88 6.84
C GLU A 86 5.50 9.72 6.99
N LYS A 87 6.41 9.65 6.00
CA LYS A 87 7.67 10.42 6.00
C LYS A 87 7.47 11.93 5.87
N SER A 88 6.37 12.36 5.27
CA SER A 88 6.01 13.76 5.10
C SER A 88 5.07 14.28 6.21
N GLU A 89 4.90 13.53 7.30
CA GLU A 89 4.03 13.88 8.42
C GLU A 89 2.55 14.10 8.00
N LEU A 90 2.12 13.43 6.93
CA LEU A 90 0.73 13.39 6.50
C LEU A 90 0.03 12.20 7.16
N ASP A 91 -0.78 12.51 8.18
CA ASP A 91 -1.56 11.55 8.93
C ASP A 91 -2.76 11.00 8.11
N VAL A 92 -2.51 9.96 7.32
CA VAL A 92 -3.58 9.21 6.64
C VAL A 92 -4.24 8.25 7.63
N GLU A 93 -5.57 8.32 7.74
CA GLU A 93 -6.37 7.42 8.58
C GLU A 93 -6.88 6.23 7.77
N LYS A 94 -7.40 6.51 6.57
CA LYS A 94 -8.09 5.51 5.75
C LYS A 94 -7.89 5.81 4.27
N ILE A 95 -7.84 4.76 3.46
CA ILE A 95 -7.88 4.80 2.01
C ILE A 95 -9.04 3.93 1.54
N ALA A 96 -9.92 4.48 0.71
CA ALA A 96 -10.96 3.72 0.02
C ALA A 96 -10.63 3.63 -1.47
N VAL A 97 -10.41 2.42 -1.96
CA VAL A 97 -10.06 2.14 -3.36
C VAL A 97 -11.32 1.64 -4.05
N TYR A 98 -11.91 2.48 -4.92
CA TYR A 98 -13.10 2.12 -5.69
C TYR A 98 -12.70 1.49 -7.02
N ASN A 99 -11.84 2.19 -7.76
CA ASN A 99 -11.30 1.77 -9.05
C ASN A 99 -10.06 2.64 -9.39
N LYS A 100 -9.53 2.50 -10.60
CA LYS A 100 -8.37 3.28 -11.07
C LYS A 100 -8.64 4.78 -11.17
N GLU A 101 -9.89 5.19 -11.36
CA GLU A 101 -10.26 6.59 -11.52
C GLU A 101 -10.55 7.29 -10.19
N ARG A 102 -10.73 6.51 -9.11
CA ARG A 102 -11.12 7.05 -7.80
C ARG A 102 -10.54 6.26 -6.65
N ILE A 103 -9.62 6.92 -5.96
CA ILE A 103 -9.06 6.50 -4.68
C ILE A 103 -9.24 7.68 -3.72
N ASP A 104 -9.95 7.44 -2.62
CA ASP A 104 -10.23 8.46 -1.61
C ASP A 104 -9.31 8.23 -0.39
N PHE A 105 -8.47 9.20 -0.08
CA PHE A 105 -7.65 9.27 1.13
C PHE A 105 -8.38 10.11 2.17
N TYR A 106 -8.54 9.59 3.38
CA TYR A 106 -9.10 10.29 4.52
C TYR A 106 -7.97 10.57 5.49
N LEU A 107 -7.71 11.85 5.74
CA LEU A 107 -6.71 12.31 6.70
C LEU A 107 -7.33 12.38 8.10
N LYS A 108 -6.52 12.19 9.15
CA LYS A 108 -6.99 12.24 10.56
C LYS A 108 -7.61 13.58 10.97
N ASN A 109 -7.32 14.65 10.23
CA ASN A 109 -7.91 15.98 10.44
C ASN A 109 -9.26 16.17 9.73
N GLY A 110 -9.85 15.10 9.18
CA GLY A 110 -11.17 15.11 8.54
C GLY A 110 -11.18 15.51 7.06
N ILE A 111 -10.01 15.82 6.48
CA ILE A 111 -9.91 16.20 5.06
C ILE A 111 -9.97 14.94 4.18
N MET A 112 -10.85 14.95 3.19
CA MET A 112 -10.90 13.92 2.15
C MET A 112 -10.13 14.37 0.91
N VAL A 113 -9.20 13.54 0.43
CA VAL A 113 -8.41 13.79 -0.77
C VAL A 113 -8.69 12.70 -1.80
N THR A 114 -9.25 13.08 -2.95
CA THR A 114 -9.58 12.15 -4.03
C THR A 114 -8.52 12.22 -5.12
N VAL A 115 -8.00 11.07 -5.55
CA VAL A 115 -7.01 10.95 -6.63
C VAL A 115 -7.44 9.86 -7.63
N ASN A 116 -6.77 9.80 -8.78
CA ASN A 116 -6.77 8.63 -9.65
C ASN A 116 -5.47 7.83 -9.43
N SER A 117 -5.41 6.61 -9.97
CA SER A 117 -4.25 5.73 -9.79
C SER A 117 -3.05 6.12 -10.66
N GLU A 118 -3.23 7.02 -11.63
CA GLU A 118 -2.15 7.50 -12.51
C GLU A 118 -1.26 8.56 -11.83
N LEU A 119 -1.75 9.22 -10.78
CA LEU A 119 -1.05 10.30 -10.10
C LEU A 119 0.35 9.90 -9.62
N ASP A 120 1.35 10.75 -9.88
CA ASP A 120 2.70 10.55 -9.36
C ASP A 120 2.73 10.75 -7.83
N ALA A 121 3.27 9.77 -7.11
CA ALA A 121 3.21 9.73 -5.65
C ALA A 121 4.03 10.84 -4.99
N ASP A 122 5.24 11.12 -5.50
CA ASP A 122 6.12 12.12 -4.91
C ASP A 122 5.59 13.54 -5.15
N TYR A 123 5.11 13.81 -6.37
CA TYR A 123 4.43 15.07 -6.70
C TYR A 123 3.15 15.26 -5.88
N PHE A 124 2.33 14.22 -5.76
CA PHE A 124 1.10 14.25 -4.99
C PHE A 124 1.35 14.65 -3.53
N ILE A 125 2.22 13.90 -2.84
CA ILE A 125 2.49 14.11 -1.42
C ILE A 125 3.08 15.51 -1.18
N SER A 126 4.05 15.91 -1.99
CA SER A 126 4.69 17.23 -1.87
C SER A 126 3.69 18.36 -2.11
N SER A 127 2.88 18.27 -3.16
CA SER A 127 1.88 19.30 -3.48
C SER A 127 0.78 19.40 -2.42
N LEU A 128 0.34 18.26 -1.88
CA LEU A 128 -0.69 18.21 -0.84
C LEU A 128 -0.18 18.87 0.43
N GLN A 129 1.05 18.56 0.86
CA GLN A 129 1.67 19.16 2.02
C GLN A 129 1.77 20.69 1.90
N ILE A 130 2.18 21.19 0.72
CA ILE A 130 2.24 22.63 0.44
C ILE A 130 0.84 23.27 0.54
N MET A 131 -0.18 22.65 -0.06
CA MET A 131 -1.55 23.16 0.01
C MET A 131 -2.10 23.19 1.44
N LEU A 132 -1.95 22.10 2.18
CA LEU A 132 -2.41 22.01 3.56
C LEU A 132 -1.70 23.01 4.47
N SER A 133 -0.40 23.25 4.25
CA SER A 133 0.36 24.29 4.95
C SER A 133 -0.21 25.70 4.71
N ARG A 134 -0.53 26.04 3.45
CA ARG A 134 -1.16 27.32 3.11
C ARG A 134 -2.53 27.48 3.76
N PHE A 135 -3.38 26.46 3.67
CA PHE A 135 -4.69 26.43 4.31
C PHE A 135 -4.63 26.64 5.82
N LYS A 136 -3.66 26.00 6.49
CA LYS A 136 -3.40 26.21 7.91
C LYS A 136 -3.01 27.67 8.23
N ILE A 137 -2.16 28.30 7.41
CA ILE A 137 -1.75 29.71 7.56
C ILE A 137 -2.94 30.65 7.38
N GLU A 138 -3.82 30.35 6.41
CA GLU A 138 -5.03 31.14 6.14
C GLU A 138 -6.16 30.91 7.15
N GLY A 139 -6.02 29.94 8.06
CA GLY A 139 -7.06 29.56 9.01
C GLY A 139 -8.28 28.91 8.35
N LYS A 140 -8.14 28.37 7.14
CA LYS A 140 -9.21 27.68 6.41
C LYS A 140 -8.89 26.21 6.29
N VAL A 141 -9.74 25.33 6.82
CA VAL A 141 -9.55 23.87 6.66
C VAL A 141 -10.52 23.40 5.57
N PRO A 142 -10.03 22.85 4.44
CA PRO A 142 -10.92 22.35 3.40
C PRO A 142 -11.60 21.05 3.85
N ALA A 143 -12.87 20.86 3.49
CA ALA A 143 -13.54 19.58 3.65
C ALA A 143 -12.99 18.52 2.66
N SER A 144 -12.65 18.93 1.43
CA SER A 144 -12.11 18.01 0.44
C SER A 144 -11.22 18.64 -0.61
N ILE A 145 -10.31 17.84 -1.19
CA ILE A 145 -9.43 18.21 -2.29
C ILE A 145 -9.48 17.11 -3.36
N ASP A 146 -9.85 17.43 -4.60
CA ASP A 146 -9.93 16.48 -5.72
C ASP A 146 -8.80 16.73 -6.72
N TYR A 147 -7.85 15.80 -6.78
CA TYR A 147 -6.66 15.80 -7.63
C TYR A 147 -6.85 15.14 -8.99
N ARG A 148 -8.05 14.65 -9.31
CA ARG A 148 -8.30 14.00 -10.61
C ARG A 148 -8.28 14.96 -11.78
N PHE A 149 -8.23 16.26 -11.51
CA PHE A 149 -8.16 17.33 -12.50
C PHE A 149 -6.76 17.94 -12.54
N ASN A 150 -6.36 18.49 -13.69
CA ASN A 150 -5.06 19.18 -13.86
C ASN A 150 -4.81 20.28 -12.82
N LYS A 151 -5.88 20.90 -12.30
CA LYS A 151 -5.84 21.81 -11.17
C LYS A 151 -6.72 21.22 -10.07
N PRO A 152 -6.19 20.94 -8.86
CA PRO A 152 -6.98 20.36 -7.79
C PRO A 152 -8.19 21.22 -7.44
N VAL A 153 -9.35 20.60 -7.28
CA VAL A 153 -10.59 21.27 -6.88
C VAL A 153 -10.73 21.19 -5.36
N VAL A 154 -10.89 22.34 -4.71
CA VAL A 154 -10.97 22.43 -3.25
C VAL A 154 -12.38 22.81 -2.83
N LYS A 155 -12.92 22.12 -1.82
CA LYS A 155 -14.21 22.43 -1.19
C LYS A 155 -14.01 22.65 0.30
N PHE A 156 -14.73 23.62 0.85
CA PHE A 156 -14.74 24.00 2.27
C PHE A 156 -16.05 23.57 2.92
#